data_AF-A0A970VBV2-F1
#
_entry.id   AF-A0A970VBV2-F1
#
_cell.length_a   1.000
_cell.length_b   1.000
_cell.length_c   1.000
_cell.angle_alpha   90.00
_cell.angle_beta   90.00
_cell.angle_gamma   90.00
#
_symmetry.space_group_name_H-M   'P 1'
#
loop_
_entity.id
_entity.type
_entity.pdbx_description
1 polymer ?
#
loop_
_entity_poly.entity_id
_entity_poly.type
_entity_poly.pdbx_seq_one_letter_code
_entity_poly.pdbx_strand_id
1 'polypeptide(L)'
;MRQFLPRLLGCASILLLAACAAPSGWPPAQPAQPLPAQDRALLELLGYYQALGNRSLDALESERRFQQAALIADRCSQSRMRLGLVLLRLQEAGDLNEHDEEVMYPCLHDSGDGSGVHLLAQLVHQQLQAHARSRMLQRDTSRTLEALMKDNQELRRQVDGLKAIERSLQNRHRE
;
A
#
# COMPACT_ATOMS: atom_id res chain seq x y z
N MET A 1 36.12 -34.31 -12.87
CA MET A 1 35.15 -35.01 -11.99
C MET A 1 33.84 -34.25 -12.10
N ARG A 2 33.00 -34.47 -13.13
CA ARG A 2 31.96 -35.51 -13.27
C ARG A 2 31.13 -35.74 -12.00
N GLN A 3 29.91 -35.17 -12.05
CA GLN A 3 28.60 -35.76 -11.67
C GLN A 3 28.44 -36.10 -10.17
N PHE A 4 27.34 -35.77 -9.51
CA PHE A 4 26.07 -36.50 -9.64
C PHE A 4 24.90 -35.66 -9.09
N LEU A 5 23.87 -35.49 -9.93
CA LEU A 5 22.48 -35.48 -9.51
C LEU A 5 22.22 -36.75 -8.67
N PRO A 6 21.41 -36.64 -7.60
CA PRO A 6 20.41 -37.68 -7.40
C PRO A 6 19.03 -37.12 -7.10
N ARG A 7 18.09 -37.68 -7.86
CA ARG A 7 16.77 -38.14 -7.40
C ARG A 7 15.65 -37.11 -7.27
N LEU A 8 15.24 -36.64 -8.45
CA LEU A 8 13.85 -36.79 -8.90
C LEU A 8 13.37 -38.25 -8.73
N LEU A 9 12.06 -38.44 -8.58
CA LEU A 9 11.33 -39.69 -8.28
C LEU A 9 11.19 -40.02 -6.80
N GLY A 10 10.10 -39.53 -6.21
CA GLY A 10 9.64 -40.09 -4.94
C GLY A 10 8.42 -39.41 -4.36
N CYS A 11 7.37 -39.14 -5.14
CA CYS A 11 6.03 -38.88 -4.60
C CYS A 11 4.92 -38.92 -5.67
N ALA A 12 5.09 -39.73 -6.72
CA ALA A 12 4.19 -39.73 -7.88
C ALA A 12 3.17 -40.90 -7.90
N SER A 13 2.83 -41.56 -6.77
CA SER A 13 2.12 -42.84 -6.87
C SER A 13 1.04 -43.18 -5.82
N ILE A 14 0.49 -42.24 -5.04
CA ILE A 14 -0.53 -42.62 -4.02
C ILE A 14 -1.89 -41.90 -4.15
N LEU A 15 -2.15 -41.10 -5.19
CA LEU A 15 -3.46 -40.41 -5.32
C LEU A 15 -4.28 -40.82 -6.56
N LEU A 16 -4.14 -42.06 -7.04
CA LEU A 16 -4.83 -42.55 -8.25
C LEU A 16 -5.88 -43.65 -8.01
N LEU A 17 -6.32 -43.90 -6.78
CA LEU A 17 -7.34 -44.92 -6.47
C LEU A 17 -8.43 -44.42 -5.50
N ALA A 18 -8.88 -43.18 -5.68
CA ALA A 18 -10.18 -42.73 -5.15
C ALA A 18 -11.11 -42.42 -6.33
N ALA A 19 -11.39 -43.45 -7.13
CA ALA A 19 -12.51 -43.45 -8.05
C ALA A 19 -13.80 -43.29 -7.24
N CYS A 20 -14.39 -42.11 -7.39
CA CYS A 20 -15.80 -41.74 -7.26
C CYS A 20 -16.78 -42.87 -6.87
N ALA A 21 -16.82 -43.20 -5.58
CA ALA A 21 -18.09 -43.53 -4.93
C ALA A 21 -18.59 -42.23 -4.30
N ALA A 22 -19.38 -41.47 -5.07
CA ALA A 22 -20.08 -40.31 -4.53
C ALA A 22 -21.09 -40.81 -3.49
N PRO A 23 -21.00 -40.45 -2.20
CA PRO A 23 -22.18 -40.47 -1.35
C PRO A 23 -23.09 -39.37 -1.90
N SER A 24 -24.12 -39.78 -2.62
CA SER A 24 -25.28 -38.97 -3.01
C SER A 24 -25.94 -38.44 -1.73
N GLY A 25 -25.44 -37.32 -1.26
CA GLY A 25 -25.86 -36.73 0.02
C GLY A 25 -25.32 -35.32 0.20
N TRP A 26 -25.04 -34.61 -0.90
CA TRP A 26 -24.97 -33.15 -0.80
C TRP A 26 -26.38 -32.69 -0.45
N PRO A 27 -26.60 -32.02 0.69
CA PRO A 27 -27.87 -31.35 0.90
C PRO A 27 -28.10 -30.43 -0.29
N PRO A 28 -29.33 -30.35 -0.82
CA PRO A 28 -29.64 -29.47 -1.94
C PRO A 28 -29.07 -28.08 -1.60
N ALA A 29 -28.33 -27.50 -2.54
CA ALA A 29 -27.78 -26.17 -2.40
C ALA A 29 -28.93 -25.25 -1.98
N GLN A 30 -28.93 -24.84 -0.71
CA GLN A 30 -29.95 -23.92 -0.22
C GLN A 30 -29.86 -22.69 -1.13
N PRO A 31 -30.99 -22.19 -1.65
CA PRO A 31 -30.97 -20.95 -2.42
C PRO A 31 -30.25 -19.92 -1.56
N ALA A 32 -29.22 -19.28 -2.12
CA ALA A 32 -28.43 -18.29 -1.42
C ALA A 32 -29.40 -17.33 -0.72
N GLN A 33 -29.44 -17.39 0.60
CA GLN A 33 -30.33 -16.51 1.35
C GLN A 33 -29.96 -15.07 0.94
N PRO A 34 -30.95 -14.22 0.63
CA PRO A 34 -30.66 -12.84 0.31
C PRO A 34 -29.86 -12.26 1.47
N LEU A 35 -28.64 -11.79 1.18
CA LEU A 35 -27.83 -11.13 2.20
C LEU A 35 -28.68 -10.02 2.82
N PRO A 36 -28.58 -9.82 4.15
CA PRO A 36 -29.35 -8.78 4.81
C PRO A 36 -29.02 -7.44 4.14
N ALA A 37 -30.05 -6.67 3.78
CA ALA A 37 -29.92 -5.49 2.92
C ALA A 37 -28.89 -4.46 3.44
N GLN A 38 -28.67 -4.46 4.75
CA GLN A 38 -27.65 -3.72 5.49
C GLN A 38 -26.19 -3.94 5.02
N ASP A 39 -25.85 -5.10 4.45
CA ASP A 39 -24.47 -5.40 4.01
C ASP A 39 -24.23 -5.13 2.53
N ARG A 40 -25.28 -4.83 1.76
CA ARG A 40 -25.18 -4.61 0.32
C ARG A 40 -24.25 -3.45 -0.02
N ALA A 41 -24.38 -2.32 0.67
CA ALA A 41 -23.54 -1.15 0.45
C ALA A 41 -22.05 -1.44 0.71
N LEU A 42 -21.75 -2.24 1.74
CA LEU A 42 -20.39 -2.66 2.04
C LEU A 42 -19.84 -3.57 0.94
N LEU A 43 -20.60 -4.57 0.50
CA LEU A 43 -20.19 -5.47 -0.58
C LEU A 43 -19.96 -4.73 -1.89
N GLU A 44 -20.80 -3.75 -2.22
CA GLU A 44 -20.60 -2.89 -3.39
C GLU A 44 -19.28 -2.10 -3.31
N LEU A 45 -18.93 -1.58 -2.12
CA LEU A 45 -17.66 -0.89 -1.91
C LEU A 45 -16.45 -1.83 -1.99
N LEU A 46 -16.54 -3.04 -1.44
CA LEU A 46 -15.47 -4.03 -1.53
C LEU A 46 -15.27 -4.52 -2.97
N GLY A 47 -16.36 -4.78 -3.69
CA GLY A 47 -16.32 -5.12 -5.12
C GLY A 47 -15.74 -3.99 -5.95
N TYR A 48 -16.09 -2.74 -5.63
CA TYR A 48 -15.49 -1.56 -6.25
C TYR A 48 -13.97 -1.51 -6.00
N TYR A 49 -13.52 -1.70 -4.75
CA TYR A 49 -12.08 -1.71 -4.42
C TYR A 49 -11.30 -2.81 -5.17
N GLN A 50 -11.91 -3.98 -5.32
CA GLN A 50 -11.33 -5.07 -6.11
C GLN A 50 -11.20 -4.67 -7.59
N ALA A 51 -12.23 -4.03 -8.16
CA ALA A 51 -12.23 -3.57 -9.55
C ALA A 51 -11.16 -2.50 -9.84
N LEU A 52 -10.76 -1.72 -8.83
CA LEU A 52 -9.65 -0.77 -8.96
C LEU A 52 -8.28 -1.45 -9.10
N GLY A 53 -8.11 -2.67 -8.58
CA GLY A 53 -6.81 -3.36 -8.54
C GLY A 53 -6.18 -3.67 -9.91
N ASN A 54 -7.00 -3.69 -10.97
CA ASN A 54 -6.54 -3.96 -12.35
C ASN A 54 -6.47 -2.69 -13.22
N ARG A 55 -6.67 -1.50 -12.64
CA ARG A 55 -6.66 -0.24 -13.39
C ARG A 55 -5.25 0.34 -13.48
N SER A 56 -4.98 1.06 -14.57
CA SER A 56 -3.74 1.84 -14.71
C SER A 56 -3.76 3.07 -13.79
N LEU A 57 -2.58 3.63 -13.52
CA LEU A 57 -2.44 4.88 -12.75
C LEU A 57 -3.31 6.01 -13.32
N ASP A 58 -3.25 6.23 -14.63
CA ASP A 58 -4.07 7.26 -15.31
C ASP A 58 -5.58 7.04 -15.10
N ALA A 59 -6.02 5.77 -15.10
CA ALA A 59 -7.41 5.44 -14.86
C ALA A 59 -7.82 5.67 -13.40
N LEU A 60 -6.92 5.41 -12.45
CA LEU A 60 -7.12 5.72 -11.04
C LEU A 60 -7.16 7.24 -10.80
N GLU A 61 -6.29 8.01 -11.46
CA GLU A 61 -6.31 9.47 -11.39
C GLU A 61 -7.60 10.06 -11.97
N SER A 62 -8.05 9.55 -13.11
CA SER A 62 -9.32 9.96 -13.71
C SER A 62 -10.50 9.66 -12.78
N GLU A 63 -10.50 8.48 -12.16
CA GLU A 63 -11.51 8.10 -11.17
C GLU A 63 -11.45 9.00 -9.94
N ARG A 64 -10.25 9.36 -9.44
CA ARG A 64 -10.09 10.32 -8.34
C ARG A 64 -10.77 11.64 -8.68
N ARG A 65 -10.46 12.22 -9.83
CA ARG A 65 -11.02 13.51 -10.28
C ARG A 65 -12.55 13.42 -10.41
N PHE A 66 -13.05 12.31 -10.96
CA PHE A 66 -14.48 12.05 -11.09
C PHE A 66 -15.19 12.00 -9.72
N GLN A 67 -14.69 11.21 -8.77
CA GLN A 67 -15.29 11.10 -7.45
C GLN A 67 -15.15 12.40 -6.63
N GLN A 68 -14.04 13.12 -6.80
CA GLN A 68 -13.81 14.42 -6.18
C GLN A 68 -14.81 15.47 -6.65
N ALA A 69 -15.14 15.50 -7.95
CA ALA A 69 -16.17 16.38 -8.50
C ALA A 69 -17.59 16.04 -8.02
N ALA A 70 -17.81 14.78 -7.60
CA ALA A 70 -19.09 14.30 -7.07
C ALA A 70 -19.21 14.43 -5.54
N LEU A 71 -18.25 15.07 -4.87
CA LEU A 71 -18.28 15.25 -3.42
C LEU A 71 -19.38 16.24 -3.01
N ILE A 72 -20.15 15.82 -2.01
CA ILE A 72 -21.06 16.69 -1.27
C ILE A 72 -20.31 17.12 0.01
N ALA A 73 -20.28 18.43 0.27
CA ALA A 73 -19.63 18.98 1.46
C ALA A 73 -20.23 18.37 2.74
N ASP A 74 -19.35 18.09 3.72
CA ASP A 74 -19.69 17.75 5.11
C ASP A 74 -20.60 16.53 5.36
N ARG A 75 -20.78 15.65 4.37
CA ARG A 75 -21.56 14.41 4.53
C ARG A 75 -20.78 13.18 4.09
N CYS A 76 -21.02 12.06 4.77
CA CYS A 76 -20.61 10.78 4.24
C CYS A 76 -21.50 10.41 3.05
N SER A 77 -20.89 10.12 1.91
CA SER A 77 -21.59 9.70 0.71
C SER A 77 -20.88 8.51 0.08
N GLN A 78 -21.58 7.77 -0.78
CA GLN A 78 -20.96 6.68 -1.53
C GLN A 78 -19.77 7.17 -2.37
N SER A 79 -19.87 8.37 -2.97
CA SER A 79 -18.77 8.97 -3.72
C SER A 79 -17.55 9.27 -2.84
N ARG A 80 -17.77 9.72 -1.59
CA ARG A 80 -16.69 9.96 -0.63
C ARG A 80 -15.99 8.66 -0.22
N MET A 81 -16.75 7.60 0.04
CA MET A 81 -16.19 6.27 0.30
C MET A 81 -15.40 5.73 -0.90
N ARG A 82 -15.94 5.87 -2.12
CA ARG A 82 -15.25 5.47 -3.35
C ARG A 82 -13.98 6.29 -3.58
N LEU A 83 -14.00 7.58 -3.28
CA LEU A 83 -12.80 8.43 -3.34
C LEU A 83 -11.74 7.92 -2.35
N GLY A 84 -12.09 7.64 -1.09
CA GLY A 84 -11.16 7.05 -0.12
C GLY A 84 -10.49 5.77 -0.61
N LEU A 85 -11.27 4.88 -1.24
CA LEU A 85 -10.76 3.63 -1.82
C LEU A 85 -9.84 3.86 -3.03
N VAL A 86 -10.13 4.86 -3.86
CA VAL A 86 -9.25 5.26 -4.98
C VAL A 86 -7.94 5.83 -4.46
N LEU A 87 -8.00 6.70 -3.45
CA LEU A 87 -6.81 7.27 -2.80
C LEU A 87 -5.94 6.18 -2.20
N LEU A 88 -6.55 5.17 -1.57
CA LEU A 88 -5.82 4.03 -1.04
C LEU A 88 -5.07 3.28 -2.16
N ARG A 89 -5.70 3.05 -3.32
CA ARG A 89 -5.01 2.41 -4.46
C ARG A 89 -3.89 3.26 -5.05
N LEU A 90 -4.12 4.56 -5.18
CA LEU A 90 -3.09 5.51 -5.63
C LEU A 90 -1.89 5.51 -4.68
N GLN A 91 -2.14 5.44 -3.37
CA GLN A 91 -1.08 5.27 -2.37
C GLN A 91 -0.30 3.96 -2.53
N GLU A 92 -1.01 2.83 -2.67
CA GLU A 92 -0.37 1.51 -2.87
C GLU A 92 0.48 1.48 -4.15
N ALA A 93 0.08 2.23 -5.18
CA ALA A 93 0.81 2.36 -6.43
C ALA A 93 1.96 3.41 -6.39
N GLY A 94 2.14 4.10 -5.26
CA GLY A 94 3.23 5.06 -5.04
C GLY A 94 2.98 6.49 -5.54
N ASP A 95 1.76 6.80 -5.98
CA ASP A 95 1.41 8.06 -6.65
C ASP A 95 0.26 8.78 -5.93
N LEU A 96 0.54 9.32 -4.73
CA LEU A 96 -0.41 10.15 -4.01
C LEU A 96 0.10 11.58 -3.81
N ASN A 97 -0.76 12.55 -4.11
CA ASN A 97 -0.62 13.95 -3.75
C ASN A 97 -1.03 14.17 -2.28
N GLU A 98 -0.31 15.06 -1.59
CA GLU A 98 -0.38 15.27 -0.12
C GLU A 98 -1.68 15.87 0.42
N HIS A 99 -2.67 16.17 -0.43
CA HIS A 99 -3.82 17.03 -0.06
C HIS A 99 -5.13 16.28 0.21
N ASP A 100 -5.12 14.95 0.25
CA ASP A 100 -6.34 14.14 0.28
C ASP A 100 -6.60 13.42 1.62
N GLU A 101 -5.88 13.77 2.70
CA GLU A 101 -5.89 13.03 3.97
C GLU A 101 -7.19 13.18 4.78
N GLU A 102 -7.90 14.30 4.62
CA GLU A 102 -9.13 14.61 5.38
C GLU A 102 -10.42 14.20 4.68
N VAL A 103 -10.32 13.61 3.48
CA VAL A 103 -11.49 13.22 2.66
C VAL A 103 -12.46 12.33 3.44
N MET A 104 -11.96 11.47 4.32
CA MET A 104 -12.76 10.50 5.06
C MET A 104 -13.46 11.06 6.30
N TYR A 105 -13.12 12.27 6.76
CA TYR A 105 -13.56 12.79 8.06
C TYR A 105 -15.08 12.75 8.28
N PRO A 106 -15.94 13.14 7.31
CA PRO A 106 -17.40 13.01 7.47
C PRO A 106 -17.89 11.57 7.64
N CYS A 107 -17.21 10.58 7.04
CA CYS A 107 -17.56 9.16 7.16
C CYS A 107 -17.12 8.52 8.49
N LEU A 108 -16.27 9.20 9.25
CA LEU A 108 -15.86 8.77 10.59
C LEU A 108 -16.83 9.23 11.68
N HIS A 109 -17.70 10.19 11.38
CA HIS A 109 -18.62 10.78 12.36
C HIS A 109 -20.09 10.50 12.03
N ASP A 110 -20.36 10.02 10.82
CA ASP A 110 -21.69 9.54 10.42
C ASP A 110 -21.81 8.05 10.79
N SER A 111 -22.47 7.77 11.91
CA SER A 111 -22.78 6.42 12.40
C SER A 111 -24.18 5.96 11.98
N GLY A 112 -24.80 6.65 11.01
CA GLY A 112 -26.23 6.60 10.73
C GLY A 112 -26.80 5.23 10.38
N ASP A 113 -26.03 4.34 9.76
CA ASP A 113 -26.54 3.05 9.30
C ASP A 113 -25.65 1.93 9.85
N GLY A 114 -26.22 1.01 10.62
CA GLY A 114 -25.57 -0.19 11.20
C GLY A 114 -24.94 -1.17 10.18
N SER A 115 -24.72 -0.72 8.95
CA SER A 115 -23.86 -1.30 7.94
C SER A 115 -22.38 -1.21 8.36
N GLY A 116 -21.57 -2.21 8.01
CA GLY A 116 -20.12 -2.19 8.24
C GLY A 116 -19.34 -1.11 7.45
N VAL A 117 -20.03 -0.19 6.77
CA VAL A 117 -19.43 0.91 5.98
C VAL A 117 -18.62 1.86 6.86
N HIS A 118 -19.09 2.15 8.08
CA HIS A 118 -18.36 2.98 9.03
C HIS A 118 -17.03 2.32 9.46
N LEU A 119 -17.03 1.00 9.69
CA LEU A 119 -15.81 0.25 9.99
C LEU A 119 -14.83 0.28 8.80
N LEU A 120 -15.35 0.14 7.57
CA LEU A 120 -14.53 0.29 6.38
C LEU A 120 -13.96 1.71 6.27
N ALA A 121 -14.74 2.75 6.59
CA ALA A 121 -14.27 4.14 6.57
C ALA A 121 -13.12 4.37 7.56
N GLN A 122 -13.25 3.81 8.77
CA GLN A 122 -12.17 3.84 9.77
C GLN A 122 -10.90 3.15 9.26
N LEU A 123 -11.03 1.95 8.69
CA LEU A 123 -9.89 1.20 8.14
C LEU A 123 -9.20 1.96 7.02
N VAL A 124 -9.97 2.48 6.05
CA VAL A 124 -9.45 3.28 4.94
C VAL A 124 -8.72 4.50 5.49
N HIS A 125 -9.33 5.24 6.42
CA HIS A 125 -8.70 6.42 7.00
C HIS A 125 -7.39 6.11 7.74
N GLN A 126 -7.38 5.06 8.57
CA GLN A 126 -6.18 4.64 9.30
C GLN A 126 -5.06 4.23 8.34
N GLN A 127 -5.40 3.51 7.27
CA GLN A 127 -4.43 3.08 6.27
C GLN A 127 -3.85 4.30 5.52
N LEU A 128 -4.71 5.23 5.10
CA LEU A 128 -4.27 6.48 4.46
C LEU A 128 -3.30 7.27 5.36
N GLN A 129 -3.62 7.40 6.65
CA GLN A 129 -2.75 8.07 7.63
C GLN A 129 -1.44 7.32 7.91
N ALA A 130 -1.47 5.98 7.97
CA ALA A 130 -0.28 5.18 8.21
C ALA A 130 0.72 5.31 7.04
N HIS A 131 0.22 5.29 5.81
CA HIS A 131 1.05 5.54 4.62
C HIS A 131 1.58 6.97 4.58
N ALA A 132 0.77 7.97 4.90
CA ALA A 132 1.22 9.36 4.97
C ALA A 132 2.38 9.53 5.97
N ARG A 133 2.24 8.99 7.18
CA ARG A 133 3.31 8.99 8.20
C ARG A 133 4.57 8.25 7.74
N SER A 134 4.41 7.10 7.08
CA SER A 134 5.54 6.35 6.55
C SER A 134 6.31 7.13 5.48
N ARG A 135 5.61 7.80 4.56
CA ARG A 135 6.22 8.65 3.52
C ARG A 135 6.92 9.87 4.10
N MET A 136 6.33 10.52 5.10
CA MET A 136 6.96 11.63 5.82
C MET A 136 8.30 11.17 6.43
N LEU A 137 8.28 10.04 7.14
CA LEU A 137 9.50 9.47 7.75
C LEU A 137 10.56 9.11 6.70
N GLN A 138 10.17 8.53 5.57
CA GLN A 138 11.08 8.23 4.47
C GLN A 138 11.74 9.48 3.90
N ARG A 139 10.98 10.56 3.70
CA ARG A 139 11.51 11.84 3.20
C ARG A 139 12.46 12.50 4.19
N ASP A 140 12.12 12.52 5.47
CA ASP A 140 12.99 13.08 6.51
C ASP A 140 14.28 12.27 6.65
N THR A 141 14.18 10.94 6.53
CA THR A 141 15.35 10.05 6.49
C THR A 141 16.23 10.34 5.27
N SER A 142 15.63 10.50 4.07
CA SER A 142 16.38 10.83 2.85
C SER A 142 17.11 12.17 2.98
N ARG A 143 16.44 13.21 3.48
CA ARG A 143 17.05 14.53 3.71
C ARG A 143 18.21 14.45 4.71
N THR A 144 18.03 13.68 5.79
CA THR A 144 19.07 13.47 6.80
C THR A 144 20.28 12.74 6.21
N LEU A 145 20.05 11.71 5.39
CA LEU A 145 21.12 10.98 4.71
C LEU A 145 21.89 11.89 3.74
N GLU A 146 21.19 12.69 2.93
CA GLU A 146 21.82 13.65 2.01
C GLU A 146 22.69 14.68 2.75
N ALA A 147 22.19 15.22 3.87
CA ALA A 147 22.95 16.13 4.71
C ALA A 147 24.21 15.47 5.28
N LEU A 148 24.09 14.26 5.83
CA LEU A 148 25.22 13.50 6.36
C LEU A 148 26.25 13.14 5.28
N MET A 149 25.80 12.81 4.07
CA MET A 149 26.69 12.55 2.94
C MET A 149 27.49 13.79 2.56
N LYS A 150 26.83 14.96 2.52
CA LYS A 150 27.48 16.24 2.25
C LYS A 150 28.51 16.59 3.32
N ASP A 151 28.15 16.41 4.59
CA ASP A 151 29.05 16.66 5.72
C ASP A 151 30.26 15.70 5.70
N ASN A 152 30.04 14.42 5.38
CA ASN A 152 31.13 13.45 5.24
C ASN A 152 32.08 13.83 4.09
N GLN A 153 31.55 14.30 2.97
CA GLN A 153 32.36 14.75 1.84
C GLN A 153 33.18 15.99 2.20
N GLU A 154 32.61 16.94 2.94
CA GLU A 154 33.30 18.13 3.40
C GLU A 154 34.42 17.79 4.39
N LEU A 155 34.15 16.92 5.37
CA LEU A 155 35.17 16.45 6.31
C LEU A 155 36.34 15.76 5.60
N ARG A 156 36.07 14.96 4.55
CA ARG A 156 37.14 14.35 3.74
C ARG A 156 38.02 15.41 3.07
N ARG A 157 37.42 16.46 2.49
CA ARG A 157 38.16 17.58 1.89
C ARG A 157 39.03 18.30 2.93
N GLN A 158 38.50 18.53 4.12
CA GLN A 158 39.25 19.18 5.21
C GLN A 158 40.44 18.32 5.66
N VAL A 159 40.24 17.01 5.83
CA VAL A 159 41.33 16.08 6.18
C VAL A 159 42.41 16.06 5.10
N ASP A 160 42.03 16.04 3.82
CA ASP A 160 43.00 16.08 2.72
C ASP A 160 43.76 17.42 2.67
N GLY A 161 43.08 18.53 2.97
CA GLY A 161 43.70 19.84 3.15
C GLY A 161 44.72 19.86 4.29
N LEU A 162 44.38 19.32 5.45
CA LEU A 162 45.29 19.22 6.60
C LEU A 162 46.51 18.34 6.29
N LYS A 163 46.32 17.21 5.61
CA LYS A 163 47.43 16.35 5.15
C LYS A 163 48.36 17.08 4.18
N ALA A 164 47.81 17.92 3.29
CA ALA A 164 48.63 18.71 2.37
C ALA A 164 49.50 19.73 3.12
N ILE A 165 48.94 20.39 4.14
CA ILE A 165 49.67 21.33 5.01
C ILE A 165 50.78 20.59 5.77
N GLU A 166 50.47 19.43 6.37
CA GLU A 166 51.45 18.61 7.08
C GLU A 166 52.65 18.24 6.20
N ARG A 167 52.39 17.75 4.98
CA ARG A 167 53.44 17.42 4.00
C ARG A 167 54.28 18.65 3.64
N SER A 168 53.65 19.81 3.48
CA SER A 168 54.38 21.06 3.21
C SER A 168 55.28 21.46 4.38
N LEU A 169 54.85 21.28 5.62
CA LEU A 169 55.65 21.60 6.81
C LEU A 169 56.83 20.63 6.98
N GLN A 170 56.61 19.34 6.73
CA GLN A 170 57.66 18.32 6.78
C GLN A 170 58.75 18.57 5.73
N ASN A 171 58.39 19.02 4.53
CA ASN A 171 59.37 19.36 3.49
C ASN A 171 60.24 20.55 3.91
N ARG A 172 59.64 21.61 4.50
CA ARG A 172 60.40 22.77 5.00
C ARG A 172 61.36 22.48 6.14
N HIS A 173 61.11 21.44 6.96
CA HIS A 173 62.00 21.05 8.05
C HIS A 173 63.19 20.21 7.60
N ARG A 174 63.18 19.69 6.36
CA ARG A 174 64.24 18.85 5.80
C ARG A 174 65.25 19.64 4.97
N GLU A 175 64.91 20.87 4.60
CA GLU A 175 65.78 21.87 3.96
C GLU A 175 66.58 22.62 5.02
#